data_AF-A0A1M2VT58-F1
#
_entry.id   AF-A0A1M2VT58-F1
#
_cell.length_a   1.000
_cell.length_b   1.000
_cell.length_c   1.000
_cell.angle_alpha   90.00
_cell.angle_beta   90.00
_cell.angle_gamma   90.00
#
_symmetry.space_group_name_H-M   'P 1'
#
loop_
_entity.id
_entity.type
_entity.pdbx_description
1 polymer ?
#
loop_
_entity_poly.entity_id
_entity_poly.type
_entity_poly.pdbx_seq_one_letter_code
_entity_poly.pdbx_strand_id
1 'polypeptide(L)'
;MSEPAYAALLFDQVIRKGKEILAEAPPVSDEHARLAMAMVPCEIGKHPLDAGYQGDPRNHVWSMSYYAPQLKAALSASMRSRREEESFDDYVSDLCANSKRLHQYATAVLQWKRGVDQREQQAKEHLKASRKAIIVEKLVSLGYEESDMPDNPEWSNLVEQTKELTERIWINLLPKLEPLLQKEKERKTREAYHGRVERRLEQLSSYYAEWVKDIPEDERRLMPNTRDGARLPCLLALAQANDAKGDLSLEDFLPLSGQVLIEAKAYLTRAKEIAVMMLQDDINKMPDYEVWYAELEALSTDDALSRHYALFECEEQYDVCNTGIITFEELHAHWRTAHPKTAWGTAGPPQLHVAPGTPAKLLTRIRCRGRYRVGGKMLDAVRLPRNSPRAVLDELVKSARLYCACGDPSMPPPGDLDWLKLYSHVSGHIDTFQRRIDDLPKTPDPKFVLKSNHLLTGPSSCIRLLSKRAKTAPAFARMTVDSETRARIEARLASRPKPEAIALCRSCRTLTARSRLKHGSVARELTLPSTPEGIVYHLHGWHEKEFEDRDIVWDTRFVL
;
A
#
# COMPACT_ATOMS: atom_id res chain seq x y z
N MET A 1 10.59 -49.12 -24.39
CA MET A 1 10.13 -47.84 -24.98
C MET A 1 9.17 -48.15 -26.10
N SER A 2 8.03 -47.47 -26.19
CA SER A 2 7.13 -47.60 -27.34
C SER A 2 7.80 -47.01 -28.59
N GLU A 3 7.49 -47.55 -29.77
CA GLU A 3 7.97 -47.06 -31.08
C GLU A 3 7.93 -45.53 -31.24
N PRO A 4 6.87 -44.81 -30.78
CA PRO A 4 6.82 -43.34 -30.83
C PRO A 4 7.89 -42.64 -30.00
N ALA A 5 8.29 -43.20 -28.86
CA ALA A 5 9.31 -42.61 -27.99
C ALA A 5 10.71 -42.77 -28.58
N TYR A 6 10.98 -43.86 -29.30
CA TYR A 6 12.25 -44.06 -30.00
C TYR A 6 12.37 -43.16 -31.24
N ALA A 7 11.27 -42.98 -31.98
CA ALA A 7 11.21 -42.05 -33.11
C ALA A 7 11.42 -40.58 -32.67
N ALA A 8 10.85 -40.15 -31.54
CA ALA A 8 11.06 -38.81 -31.00
C ALA A 8 12.53 -38.56 -30.58
N LEU A 9 13.17 -39.56 -29.96
CA LEU A 9 14.58 -39.50 -29.57
C LEU A 9 15.54 -39.41 -30.78
N LEU A 10 15.23 -40.09 -31.88
CA LEU A 10 16.00 -39.99 -33.12
C LEU A 10 15.78 -38.64 -33.83
N PHE A 11 14.58 -38.06 -33.70
CA PHE A 11 14.25 -36.75 -34.29
C PHE A 11 14.99 -35.60 -33.59
N ASP A 12 15.13 -35.65 -32.26
CA ASP A 12 15.86 -34.65 -31.47
C ASP A 12 17.38 -34.69 -31.72
N GLN A 13 17.93 -35.83 -32.16
CA GLN A 13 19.35 -35.94 -32.49
C GLN A 13 19.71 -35.31 -33.86
N VAL A 14 18.75 -35.20 -34.77
CA VAL A 14 18.97 -34.71 -36.13
C VAL A 14 18.56 -33.24 -36.32
N ILE A 15 17.70 -32.69 -35.46
CA ILE A 15 17.34 -31.27 -35.45
C ILE A 15 18.14 -30.55 -34.36
N ARG A 16 19.02 -29.63 -34.76
CA ARG A 16 19.93 -28.94 -33.84
C ARG A 16 20.02 -27.46 -34.11
N LYS A 17 20.50 -26.70 -33.13
CA LYS A 17 20.69 -25.26 -33.31
C LYS A 17 21.82 -25.01 -34.30
N GLY A 18 21.64 -24.04 -35.21
CA GLY A 18 22.64 -23.69 -36.22
C GLY A 18 24.03 -23.43 -35.62
N LYS A 19 24.11 -22.77 -34.46
CA LYS A 19 25.35 -22.50 -33.72
C LYS A 19 26.10 -23.77 -33.32
N GLU A 20 25.38 -24.84 -32.99
CA GLU A 20 25.97 -26.11 -32.57
C GLU A 20 26.47 -26.90 -33.78
N ILE A 21 25.71 -26.85 -34.88
CA ILE A 21 26.12 -27.47 -36.15
C ILE A 21 27.36 -26.76 -36.72
N LEU A 22 27.40 -25.43 -36.64
CA LEU A 22 28.54 -24.61 -37.07
C LEU A 22 29.80 -24.87 -36.24
N ALA A 23 29.66 -25.08 -34.92
CA ALA A 23 30.79 -25.39 -34.04
C ALA A 23 31.47 -26.74 -34.36
N GLU A 24 30.73 -27.66 -34.99
CA GLU A 24 31.23 -28.98 -35.41
C GLU A 24 31.69 -29.02 -36.88
N ALA A 25 31.36 -28.00 -37.67
CA ALA A 25 31.73 -27.94 -39.07
C ALA A 25 33.21 -27.50 -39.23
N PRO A 26 33.89 -27.86 -40.33
CA PRO A 26 35.18 -27.28 -40.66
C PRO A 26 35.12 -25.74 -40.66
N PRO A 27 36.22 -25.03 -40.34
CA PRO A 27 36.24 -23.57 -40.33
C PRO A 27 35.80 -23.02 -41.70
N VAL A 28 34.68 -22.32 -41.72
CA VAL A 28 34.16 -21.58 -42.87
C VAL A 28 34.18 -20.09 -42.53
N SER A 29 34.31 -19.22 -43.53
CA SER A 29 34.17 -17.78 -43.30
C SER A 29 32.75 -17.45 -42.79
N ASP A 30 32.60 -16.37 -42.04
CA ASP A 30 31.30 -15.88 -41.57
C ASP A 30 30.26 -15.69 -42.70
N GLU A 31 30.71 -15.29 -43.89
CA GLU A 31 29.85 -15.14 -45.07
C GLU A 31 29.26 -16.48 -45.52
N HIS A 32 30.08 -17.50 -45.71
CA HIS A 32 29.63 -18.88 -46.00
C HIS A 32 28.74 -19.45 -44.88
N ALA A 33 29.06 -19.19 -43.62
CA ALA A 33 28.21 -19.61 -42.50
C ALA A 33 26.82 -18.96 -42.59
N ARG A 34 26.76 -17.65 -42.85
CA ARG A 34 25.49 -16.91 -43.05
C ARG A 34 24.72 -17.40 -44.26
N LEU A 35 25.39 -17.70 -45.37
CA LEU A 35 24.77 -18.24 -46.58
C LEU A 35 24.24 -19.66 -46.38
N ALA A 36 24.94 -20.51 -45.64
CA ALA A 36 24.42 -21.83 -45.26
C ALA A 36 23.20 -21.71 -44.33
N MET A 37 23.12 -20.68 -43.49
CA MET A 37 21.92 -20.42 -42.68
C MET A 37 20.71 -19.94 -43.51
N ALA A 38 20.88 -19.55 -44.78
CA ALA A 38 19.77 -19.21 -45.68
C ALA A 38 18.86 -20.42 -46.00
N MET A 39 19.27 -21.63 -45.61
CA MET A 39 18.41 -22.83 -45.64
C MET A 39 17.21 -22.70 -44.70
N VAL A 40 16.13 -23.39 -45.02
CA VAL A 40 14.88 -23.41 -44.23
C VAL A 40 15.13 -24.02 -42.85
N PRO A 41 14.95 -23.29 -41.72
CA PRO A 41 14.93 -23.90 -40.39
C PRO A 41 13.77 -24.90 -40.24
N CYS A 42 13.97 -25.95 -39.45
CA CYS A 42 12.97 -26.99 -39.18
C CYS A 42 11.80 -26.51 -38.32
N GLU A 43 12.00 -25.44 -37.56
CA GLU A 43 10.97 -24.81 -36.74
C GLU A 43 10.59 -23.47 -37.36
N ILE A 44 9.50 -23.48 -38.12
CA ILE A 44 8.82 -22.27 -38.55
C ILE A 44 7.85 -21.93 -37.42
N GLY A 45 8.00 -20.76 -36.79
CA GLY A 45 7.30 -20.42 -35.55
C GLY A 45 5.80 -20.77 -35.57
N LYS A 46 5.21 -21.12 -34.42
CA LYS A 46 3.79 -21.52 -34.32
C LYS A 46 2.81 -20.41 -34.75
N HIS A 47 3.29 -19.17 -34.84
CA HIS A 47 2.50 -18.01 -35.20
C HIS A 47 2.77 -17.56 -36.66
N PRO A 48 1.72 -17.26 -37.46
CA PRO A 48 1.89 -16.84 -38.86
C PRO A 48 2.76 -15.59 -39.09
N LEU A 49 2.85 -14.69 -38.10
CA LEU A 49 3.73 -13.51 -38.20
C LEU A 49 5.20 -13.89 -38.10
N ASP A 50 5.55 -14.82 -37.20
CA ASP A 50 6.92 -15.30 -37.04
C ASP A 50 7.36 -16.09 -38.28
N ALA A 51 6.46 -16.91 -38.81
CA ALA A 51 6.65 -17.64 -40.07
C ALA A 51 6.86 -16.68 -41.27
N GLY A 52 6.08 -15.61 -41.34
CA GLY A 52 6.22 -14.57 -42.38
C GLY A 52 7.55 -13.82 -42.28
N TYR A 53 8.00 -13.51 -41.06
CA TYR A 53 9.31 -12.88 -40.83
C TYR A 53 10.47 -13.78 -41.22
N GLN A 54 10.37 -15.09 -40.92
CA GLN A 54 11.33 -16.11 -41.33
C GLN A 54 11.30 -16.38 -42.85
N GLY A 55 10.29 -15.90 -43.59
CA GLY A 55 10.20 -16.08 -45.04
C GLY A 55 11.30 -15.39 -45.86
N ASP A 56 12.07 -14.50 -45.24
CA ASP A 56 13.33 -14.00 -45.80
C ASP A 56 14.51 -14.82 -45.23
N PRO A 57 15.23 -15.58 -46.06
CA PRO A 57 16.39 -16.36 -45.63
C PRO A 57 17.47 -15.56 -44.88
N ARG A 58 17.52 -14.24 -45.06
CA ARG A 58 18.47 -13.34 -44.36
C ARG A 58 18.10 -13.11 -42.89
N ASN A 59 16.86 -13.40 -42.51
CA ASN A 59 16.39 -13.31 -41.13
C ASN A 59 16.66 -14.60 -40.34
N HIS A 60 17.18 -15.63 -41.00
CA HIS A 60 17.57 -16.86 -40.33
C HIS A 60 18.79 -16.60 -39.46
N VAL A 61 18.75 -17.10 -38.22
CA VAL A 61 19.85 -16.94 -37.26
C VAL A 61 20.34 -18.29 -36.77
N TRP A 62 21.57 -18.32 -36.27
CA TRP A 62 22.22 -19.50 -35.72
C TRP A 62 21.51 -20.12 -34.50
N SER A 63 20.53 -19.43 -33.89
CA SER A 63 19.72 -19.93 -32.77
C SER A 63 18.43 -20.60 -33.23
N MET A 64 18.19 -20.68 -34.54
CA MET A 64 17.12 -21.48 -35.11
C MET A 64 17.55 -22.95 -35.22
N SER A 65 16.57 -23.84 -35.28
CA SER A 65 16.77 -25.29 -35.38
C SER A 65 16.83 -25.71 -36.84
N TYR A 66 17.80 -26.53 -37.23
CA TYR A 66 18.01 -26.99 -38.59
C TYR A 66 18.22 -28.50 -38.62
N TYR A 67 17.93 -29.12 -39.75
CA TYR A 67 18.22 -30.52 -39.98
C TYR A 67 19.73 -30.66 -40.21
N ALA A 68 20.43 -31.14 -39.19
CA ALA A 68 21.88 -31.15 -39.12
C ALA A 68 22.54 -31.84 -40.33
N PRO A 69 22.03 -32.97 -40.87
CA PRO A 69 22.61 -33.58 -42.07
C PRO A 69 22.56 -32.66 -43.30
N GLN A 70 21.45 -31.95 -43.53
CA GLN A 70 21.32 -31.03 -44.68
C GLN A 70 22.20 -29.81 -44.51
N LEU A 71 22.26 -29.23 -43.31
CA LEU A 71 23.09 -28.05 -43.05
C LEU A 71 24.58 -28.38 -43.16
N LYS A 72 25.01 -29.53 -42.62
CA LYS A 72 26.38 -30.04 -42.78
C LYS A 72 26.72 -30.34 -44.24
N ALA A 73 25.77 -30.89 -44.99
CA ALA A 73 25.95 -31.14 -46.43
C ALA A 73 26.10 -29.83 -47.21
N ALA A 74 25.29 -28.81 -46.94
CA ALA A 74 25.39 -27.49 -47.58
C ALA A 74 26.72 -26.78 -47.25
N LEU A 75 27.14 -26.81 -45.98
CA LEU A 75 28.45 -26.30 -45.54
C LEU A 75 29.60 -26.99 -46.29
N SER A 76 29.49 -28.31 -46.50
CA SER A 76 30.51 -29.11 -47.19
C SER A 76 30.48 -28.97 -48.72
N ALA A 77 29.31 -28.75 -49.32
CA ALA A 77 29.12 -28.61 -50.77
C ALA A 77 29.68 -27.28 -51.29
N SER A 78 29.56 -26.19 -50.51
CA SER A 78 30.12 -24.88 -50.89
C SER A 78 31.65 -24.92 -51.10
N MET A 79 32.34 -25.79 -50.34
CA MET A 79 33.79 -26.00 -50.49
C MET A 79 34.18 -26.73 -51.78
N ARG A 80 33.26 -27.46 -52.42
CA ARG A 80 33.52 -28.25 -53.63
C ARG A 80 33.15 -27.52 -54.93
N SER A 81 32.14 -26.64 -54.92
CA SER A 81 31.71 -25.89 -56.13
C SER A 81 32.66 -24.78 -56.60
N ARG A 82 33.74 -24.51 -55.86
CA ARG A 82 34.80 -23.57 -56.29
C ARG A 82 35.61 -24.02 -57.52
N ARG A 83 35.25 -25.16 -58.11
CA ARG A 83 35.82 -25.68 -59.35
C ARG A 83 34.66 -26.02 -60.29
N GLU A 84 34.55 -25.23 -61.36
CA GLU A 84 33.71 -25.43 -62.57
C GLU A 84 32.38 -24.63 -62.65
N GLU A 85 32.47 -23.52 -63.39
CA GLU A 85 31.50 -22.78 -64.22
C GLU A 85 30.14 -22.27 -63.69
N GLU A 86 29.61 -22.72 -62.56
CA GLU A 86 28.43 -22.07 -61.96
C GLU A 86 28.86 -20.93 -61.02
N SER A 87 28.37 -19.71 -61.25
CA SER A 87 28.62 -18.61 -60.34
C SER A 87 28.04 -18.95 -58.97
N PHE A 88 28.85 -18.87 -57.92
CA PHE A 88 28.40 -19.07 -56.54
C PHE A 88 27.15 -18.23 -56.20
N ASP A 89 27.02 -17.06 -56.82
CA ASP A 89 25.86 -16.17 -56.66
C ASP A 89 24.57 -16.80 -57.20
N ASP A 90 24.63 -17.56 -58.30
CA ASP A 90 23.47 -18.23 -58.89
C ASP A 90 22.97 -19.36 -57.99
N TYR A 91 23.88 -20.16 -57.44
CA TYR A 91 23.54 -21.20 -56.45
C TYR A 91 22.90 -20.63 -55.18
N VAL A 92 23.45 -19.54 -54.65
CA VAL A 92 22.90 -18.84 -53.47
C VAL A 92 21.52 -18.27 -53.78
N SER A 93 21.35 -17.66 -54.95
CA SER A 93 20.08 -17.13 -55.42
C SER A 93 19.02 -18.23 -55.49
N ASP A 94 19.35 -19.38 -56.07
CA ASP A 94 18.46 -20.53 -56.17
C ASP A 94 18.11 -21.14 -54.82
N LEU A 95 19.08 -21.24 -53.90
CA LEU A 95 18.83 -21.71 -52.54
C LEU A 95 17.90 -20.77 -51.78
N CYS A 96 18.13 -19.46 -51.88
CA CYS A 96 17.29 -18.43 -51.26
C CYS A 96 15.88 -18.43 -51.86
N ALA A 97 15.76 -18.56 -53.18
CA ALA A 97 14.48 -18.64 -53.88
C ALA A 97 13.69 -19.89 -53.46
N ASN A 98 14.35 -21.04 -53.36
CA ASN A 98 13.74 -22.27 -52.88
C ASN A 98 13.32 -22.18 -51.41
N SER A 99 14.18 -21.63 -50.55
CA SER A 99 13.92 -21.44 -49.11
C SER A 99 12.71 -20.51 -48.88
N LYS A 100 12.68 -19.40 -49.62
CA LYS A 100 11.55 -18.44 -49.63
C LYS A 100 10.25 -19.10 -50.08
N ARG A 101 10.27 -19.90 -51.17
CA ARG A 101 9.09 -20.62 -51.66
C ARG A 101 8.55 -21.61 -50.62
N LEU A 102 9.43 -22.36 -49.95
CA LEU A 102 9.04 -23.30 -48.90
C LEU A 102 8.44 -22.57 -47.68
N HIS A 103 9.03 -21.44 -47.27
CA HIS A 103 8.48 -20.62 -46.18
C HIS A 103 7.13 -20.01 -46.51
N GLN A 104 6.95 -19.53 -47.74
CA GLN A 104 5.65 -19.02 -48.21
C GLN A 104 4.58 -20.11 -48.13
N TYR A 105 4.90 -21.34 -48.56
CA TYR A 105 3.99 -22.48 -48.46
C TYR A 105 3.67 -22.83 -46.99
N ALA A 106 4.69 -22.94 -46.13
CA ALA A 106 4.49 -23.23 -44.70
C ALA A 106 3.65 -22.15 -44.00
N THR A 107 3.91 -20.87 -44.30
CA THR A 107 3.14 -19.73 -43.79
C THR A 107 1.68 -19.82 -44.25
N ALA A 108 1.44 -20.14 -45.53
CA ALA A 108 0.09 -20.33 -46.06
C ALA A 108 -0.65 -21.49 -45.37
N VAL A 109 0.03 -22.60 -45.08
CA VAL A 109 -0.54 -23.74 -44.32
C VAL A 109 -0.88 -23.32 -42.89
N LEU A 110 -0.01 -22.57 -42.20
CA LEU A 110 -0.28 -22.07 -40.85
C LEU A 110 -1.47 -21.08 -40.83
N GLN A 111 -1.56 -20.19 -41.81
CA GLN A 111 -2.68 -19.27 -41.96
C GLN A 111 -3.98 -20.02 -42.26
N TRP A 112 -3.95 -21.00 -43.17
CA TRP A 112 -5.09 -21.86 -43.44
C TRP A 112 -5.55 -22.61 -42.20
N LYS A 113 -4.62 -23.23 -41.45
CA LYS A 113 -4.91 -23.93 -40.20
C LYS A 113 -5.56 -22.98 -39.18
N ARG A 114 -4.98 -21.79 -38.96
CA ARG A 114 -5.57 -20.78 -38.08
C ARG A 114 -6.98 -20.39 -38.52
N GLY A 115 -7.23 -20.26 -39.83
CA GLY A 115 -8.55 -19.97 -40.37
C GLY A 115 -9.54 -21.12 -40.16
N VAL A 116 -9.09 -22.38 -40.27
CA VAL A 116 -9.89 -23.56 -39.92
C VAL A 116 -10.22 -23.57 -38.44
N ASP A 117 -9.22 -23.44 -37.57
CA ASP A 117 -9.38 -23.43 -36.11
C ASP A 117 -10.30 -22.27 -35.65
N GLN A 118 -10.17 -21.08 -36.26
CA GLN A 118 -11.04 -19.93 -35.99
C GLN A 118 -12.49 -20.18 -36.40
N ARG A 119 -12.73 -20.72 -37.60
CA ARG A 119 -14.08 -21.06 -38.06
C ARG A 119 -14.72 -22.13 -37.18
N GLU A 120 -13.94 -23.14 -36.79
CA GLU A 120 -14.41 -24.18 -35.87
C GLU A 120 -14.77 -23.58 -34.50
N GLN A 121 -13.95 -22.68 -33.97
CA GLN A 121 -14.23 -21.99 -32.71
C GLN A 121 -15.47 -21.10 -32.83
N GLN A 122 -15.62 -20.33 -33.90
CA GLN A 122 -16.80 -19.51 -34.15
C GLN A 122 -18.07 -20.35 -34.26
N ALA A 123 -18.00 -21.49 -34.96
CA ALA A 123 -19.12 -22.43 -35.06
C ALA A 123 -19.49 -23.00 -33.67
N LYS A 124 -18.50 -23.36 -32.84
CA LYS A 124 -18.73 -23.81 -31.46
C LYS A 124 -19.39 -22.73 -30.60
N GLU A 125 -18.89 -21.49 -30.65
CA GLU A 125 -19.47 -20.38 -29.89
C GLU A 125 -20.89 -20.04 -30.36
N HIS A 126 -21.15 -20.08 -31.67
CA HIS A 126 -22.50 -19.92 -32.21
C HIS A 126 -23.47 -20.99 -31.69
N LEU A 127 -23.05 -22.26 -31.67
CA LEU A 127 -23.86 -23.35 -31.13
C LEU A 127 -24.15 -23.19 -29.63
N LYS A 128 -23.15 -22.78 -28.85
CA LYS A 128 -23.32 -22.49 -27.41
C LYS A 128 -24.30 -21.33 -27.19
N ALA A 129 -24.16 -20.24 -27.95
CA ALA A 129 -25.02 -19.07 -27.84
C ALA A 129 -26.47 -19.40 -28.23
N SER A 130 -26.67 -20.12 -29.33
CA SER A 130 -28.00 -20.58 -29.77
C SER A 130 -28.64 -21.49 -28.73
N ARG A 131 -27.89 -22.47 -28.20
CA ARG A 131 -28.36 -23.34 -27.11
C ARG A 131 -28.77 -22.54 -25.88
N LYS A 132 -27.94 -21.60 -25.43
CA LYS A 132 -28.21 -20.73 -24.28
C LYS A 132 -29.50 -19.92 -24.50
N ALA A 133 -29.68 -19.35 -25.68
CA ALA A 133 -30.89 -18.59 -26.04
C ALA A 133 -32.16 -19.46 -25.94
N ILE A 134 -32.14 -20.68 -26.49
CA ILE A 134 -33.29 -21.61 -26.41
C ILE A 134 -33.57 -22.01 -24.96
N ILE A 135 -32.54 -22.27 -24.15
CA ILE A 135 -32.69 -22.57 -22.72
C ILE A 135 -33.36 -21.40 -22.00
N VAL A 136 -32.89 -20.17 -22.23
CA VAL A 136 -33.44 -18.96 -21.62
C VAL A 136 -34.90 -18.76 -22.04
N GLU A 137 -35.21 -18.89 -23.34
CA GLU A 137 -36.59 -18.79 -23.85
C GLU A 137 -37.52 -19.82 -23.18
N LYS A 138 -37.08 -21.08 -23.07
CA LYS A 138 -37.85 -22.13 -22.38
C LYS A 138 -38.05 -21.79 -20.90
N LEU A 139 -37.04 -21.29 -20.20
CA LEU A 139 -37.20 -20.88 -18.79
C LEU A 139 -38.16 -19.70 -18.64
N VAL A 140 -38.10 -18.72 -19.56
CA VAL A 140 -39.04 -17.59 -19.59
C VAL A 140 -40.48 -18.09 -19.80
N SER A 141 -40.68 -19.08 -20.67
CA SER A 141 -42.00 -19.70 -20.85
C SER A 141 -42.52 -20.45 -19.61
N LEU A 142 -41.63 -20.86 -18.71
CA LEU A 142 -41.95 -21.46 -17.41
C LEU A 142 -42.17 -20.42 -16.30
N GLY A 143 -42.06 -19.12 -16.61
CA GLY A 143 -42.32 -18.02 -15.67
C GLY A 143 -41.08 -17.51 -14.92
N TYR A 144 -39.87 -17.92 -15.30
CA TYR A 144 -38.64 -17.29 -14.82
C TYR A 144 -38.37 -15.99 -15.56
N GLU A 145 -37.73 -15.02 -14.91
CA GLU A 145 -37.25 -13.83 -15.61
C GLU A 145 -35.84 -14.09 -16.18
N GLU A 146 -35.48 -13.44 -17.29
CA GLU A 146 -34.10 -13.49 -17.80
C GLU A 146 -33.11 -12.98 -16.76
N SER A 147 -33.56 -12.07 -15.88
CA SER A 147 -32.76 -11.59 -14.79
C SER A 147 -32.36 -12.74 -13.84
N ASP A 148 -33.20 -13.76 -13.63
CA ASP A 148 -32.96 -14.88 -12.70
C ASP A 148 -31.83 -15.83 -13.16
N MET A 149 -31.28 -15.63 -14.35
CA MET A 149 -30.20 -16.42 -14.92
C MET A 149 -28.87 -16.05 -14.24
N PRO A 150 -28.24 -16.97 -13.48
CA PRO A 150 -27.00 -16.66 -12.78
C PRO A 150 -25.82 -16.44 -13.74
N ASP A 151 -24.93 -15.51 -13.41
CA ASP A 151 -23.64 -15.36 -14.09
C ASP A 151 -22.52 -16.06 -13.30
N ASN A 152 -22.50 -17.40 -13.36
CA ASN A 152 -21.49 -18.20 -12.68
C ASN A 152 -21.07 -19.44 -13.49
N PRO A 153 -19.90 -20.04 -13.18
CA PRO A 153 -19.38 -21.18 -13.94
C PRO A 153 -20.27 -22.43 -13.93
N GLU A 154 -21.01 -22.69 -12.84
CA GLU A 154 -21.92 -23.84 -12.75
C GLU A 154 -23.04 -23.73 -13.78
N TRP A 155 -23.61 -22.52 -13.92
CA TRP A 155 -24.59 -22.20 -14.94
C TRP A 155 -24.02 -22.32 -16.35
N SER A 156 -22.90 -21.64 -16.63
CA SER A 156 -22.26 -21.66 -17.96
C SER A 156 -21.89 -23.08 -18.40
N ASN A 157 -21.40 -23.92 -17.49
CA ASN A 157 -21.09 -25.32 -17.78
C ASN A 157 -22.32 -26.14 -18.19
N LEU A 158 -23.52 -25.79 -17.73
CA LEU A 158 -24.75 -26.49 -18.10
C LEU A 158 -25.34 -25.96 -19.43
N VAL A 159 -25.30 -24.64 -19.65
CA VAL A 159 -25.98 -24.00 -20.78
C VAL A 159 -25.09 -23.81 -22.00
N GLU A 160 -23.78 -23.61 -21.84
CA GLU A 160 -22.82 -23.32 -22.92
C GLU A 160 -22.14 -24.59 -23.44
N GLN A 161 -22.98 -25.57 -23.79
CA GLN A 161 -22.56 -26.83 -24.42
C GLN A 161 -22.71 -26.76 -25.94
N THR A 162 -21.81 -27.42 -26.68
CA THR A 162 -21.83 -27.44 -28.16
C THR A 162 -22.90 -28.37 -28.76
N LYS A 163 -23.55 -29.20 -27.94
CA LYS A 163 -24.62 -30.10 -28.38
C LYS A 163 -25.94 -29.34 -28.48
N GLU A 164 -26.72 -29.58 -29.53
CA GLU A 164 -28.06 -29.02 -29.66
C GLU A 164 -28.97 -29.42 -28.49
N LEU A 165 -29.91 -28.54 -28.14
CA LEU A 165 -30.87 -28.81 -27.07
C LEU A 165 -32.04 -29.65 -27.62
N THR A 166 -32.03 -30.95 -27.30
CA THR A 166 -33.17 -31.83 -27.58
C THR A 166 -34.12 -31.89 -26.38
N GLU A 167 -35.38 -32.30 -26.59
CA GLU A 167 -36.38 -32.38 -25.52
C GLU A 167 -35.95 -33.33 -24.38
N ARG A 168 -35.30 -34.45 -24.72
CA ARG A 168 -34.72 -35.35 -23.71
C ARG A 168 -33.61 -34.70 -22.91
N ILE A 169 -32.74 -33.90 -23.54
CA ILE A 169 -31.68 -33.17 -22.84
C ILE A 169 -32.32 -32.11 -21.94
N TRP A 170 -33.34 -31.40 -22.42
CA TRP A 170 -34.09 -30.41 -21.66
C TRP A 170 -34.70 -31.00 -20.38
N ILE A 171 -35.43 -32.12 -20.48
CA ILE A 171 -36.01 -32.83 -19.33
C ILE A 171 -34.96 -33.19 -18.27
N ASN A 172 -33.75 -33.59 -18.70
CA ASN A 172 -32.66 -33.92 -17.78
C ASN A 172 -31.89 -32.69 -17.25
N LEU A 173 -31.97 -31.58 -17.96
CA LEU A 173 -31.26 -30.34 -17.65
C LEU A 173 -32.06 -29.51 -16.64
N LEU A 174 -33.37 -29.41 -16.81
CA LEU A 174 -34.25 -28.56 -16.00
C LEU A 174 -34.08 -28.80 -14.48
N PRO A 175 -34.09 -30.05 -13.95
CA PRO A 175 -33.89 -30.29 -12.51
C PRO A 175 -32.51 -29.85 -11.98
N LYS A 176 -31.53 -29.63 -12.86
CA LYS A 176 -30.20 -29.10 -12.49
C LYS A 176 -30.16 -27.58 -12.52
N LEU A 177 -30.99 -26.96 -13.36
CA LEU A 177 -31.09 -25.49 -13.46
C LEU A 177 -31.95 -24.92 -12.33
N GLU A 178 -33.03 -25.60 -11.92
CA GLU A 178 -33.96 -25.14 -10.88
C GLU A 178 -33.26 -24.73 -9.57
N PRO A 179 -32.35 -25.53 -8.98
CA PRO A 179 -31.64 -25.12 -7.77
C PRO A 179 -30.75 -23.88 -7.96
N LEU A 180 -30.16 -23.70 -9.14
CA LEU A 180 -29.34 -22.53 -9.46
C LEU A 180 -30.20 -21.27 -9.59
N LEU A 181 -31.35 -21.37 -10.27
CA LEU A 181 -32.32 -20.28 -10.42
C LEU A 181 -32.91 -19.87 -9.07
N GLN A 182 -33.26 -20.84 -8.22
CA GLN A 182 -33.79 -20.57 -6.89
C GLN A 182 -32.75 -19.87 -6.00
N LYS A 183 -31.50 -20.34 -6.01
CA LYS A 183 -30.38 -19.71 -5.28
C LYS A 183 -30.15 -18.27 -5.75
N GLU A 184 -30.25 -18.02 -7.05
CA GLU A 184 -30.08 -16.68 -7.62
C GLU A 184 -31.24 -15.74 -7.26
N LYS A 185 -32.47 -16.22 -7.30
CA LYS A 185 -33.65 -15.48 -6.83
C LYS A 185 -33.56 -15.12 -5.34
N GLU A 186 -33.08 -16.03 -4.51
CA GLU A 186 -32.81 -15.79 -3.10
C GLU A 186 -31.68 -14.76 -2.90
N ARG A 187 -30.59 -14.85 -3.67
CA ARG A 187 -29.50 -13.87 -3.68
C ARG A 187 -30.04 -12.47 -3.97
N LYS A 188 -30.82 -12.32 -5.04
CA LYS A 188 -31.43 -11.04 -5.43
C LYS A 188 -32.43 -10.51 -4.40
N THR A 189 -33.26 -11.37 -3.85
CA THR A 189 -34.22 -10.98 -2.79
C THR A 189 -33.45 -10.43 -1.59
N ARG A 190 -32.36 -11.09 -1.20
CA ARG A 190 -31.47 -10.65 -0.13
C ARG A 190 -30.77 -9.34 -0.47
N GLU A 191 -30.27 -9.17 -1.69
CA GLU A 191 -29.63 -7.93 -2.15
C GLU A 191 -30.61 -6.76 -2.22
N ALA A 192 -31.82 -6.99 -2.73
CA ALA A 192 -32.88 -5.99 -2.74
C ALA A 192 -33.27 -5.59 -1.32
N TYR A 193 -33.34 -6.54 -0.38
CA TYR A 193 -33.55 -6.25 1.04
C TYR A 193 -32.40 -5.41 1.62
N HIS A 194 -31.14 -5.82 1.42
CA HIS A 194 -29.98 -5.05 1.89
C HIS A 194 -29.95 -3.63 1.29
N GLY A 195 -30.25 -3.47 0.00
CA GLY A 195 -30.34 -2.17 -0.65
C GLY A 195 -31.44 -1.27 -0.07
N ARG A 196 -32.57 -1.85 0.35
CA ARG A 196 -33.62 -1.11 1.08
C ARG A 196 -33.15 -0.69 2.48
N VAL A 197 -32.50 -1.59 3.22
CA VAL A 197 -31.94 -1.30 4.55
C VAL A 197 -30.90 -0.19 4.47
N GLU A 198 -29.95 -0.25 3.53
CA GLU A 198 -28.91 0.77 3.37
C GLU A 198 -29.49 2.15 3.03
N ARG A 199 -30.50 2.22 2.15
CA ARG A 199 -31.22 3.46 1.86
C ARG A 199 -31.86 4.08 3.11
N ARG A 200 -32.46 3.26 3.97
CA ARG A 200 -33.04 3.72 5.23
C ARG A 200 -31.96 4.15 6.24
N LEU A 201 -30.83 3.46 6.28
CA LEU A 201 -29.68 3.89 7.08
C LEU A 201 -29.12 5.24 6.62
N GLU A 202 -29.18 5.57 5.32
CA GLU A 202 -28.83 6.91 4.80
C GLU A 202 -29.83 7.99 5.25
N GLN A 203 -31.12 7.68 5.29
CA GLN A 203 -32.14 8.57 5.85
C GLN A 203 -31.88 8.82 7.35
N LEU A 204 -31.70 7.75 8.12
CA LEU A 204 -31.41 7.81 9.55
C LEU A 204 -30.08 8.51 9.85
N SER A 205 -29.07 8.34 8.99
CA SER A 205 -27.81 9.08 9.06
C SER A 205 -28.04 10.60 9.02
N SER A 206 -28.95 11.05 8.15
CA SER A 206 -29.27 12.47 8.01
C SER A 206 -30.00 12.99 9.26
N TYR A 207 -30.98 12.24 9.78
CA TYR A 207 -31.70 12.61 11.00
C TYR A 207 -30.79 12.62 12.24
N TYR A 208 -29.94 11.60 12.38
CA TYR A 208 -28.94 11.53 13.45
C TYR A 208 -27.97 12.70 13.39
N ALA A 209 -27.46 13.06 12.21
CA ALA A 209 -26.52 14.16 12.05
C ALA A 209 -27.13 15.52 12.42
N GLU A 210 -28.41 15.73 12.15
CA GLU A 210 -29.13 16.94 12.58
C GLU A 210 -29.34 16.95 14.08
N TRP A 211 -29.87 15.87 14.64
CA TRP A 211 -30.15 15.73 16.08
C TRP A 211 -28.91 15.87 16.96
N VAL A 212 -27.75 15.35 16.52
CA VAL A 212 -26.48 15.47 17.25
C VAL A 212 -26.02 16.93 17.41
N LYS A 213 -26.49 17.87 16.58
CA LYS A 213 -26.12 19.29 16.72
C LYS A 213 -26.67 19.91 17.99
N ASP A 214 -27.81 19.42 18.48
CA ASP A 214 -28.49 19.91 19.68
C ASP A 214 -27.91 19.35 20.98
N ILE A 215 -27.02 18.34 20.88
CA ILE A 215 -26.31 17.77 22.02
C ILE A 215 -25.20 18.74 22.48
N PRO A 216 -25.04 18.99 23.80
CA PRO A 216 -23.95 19.80 24.35
C PRO A 216 -22.57 19.37 23.83
N GLU A 217 -21.67 20.34 23.59
CA GLU A 217 -20.39 20.07 22.90
C GLU A 217 -19.51 19.03 23.59
N ASP A 218 -19.51 18.99 24.92
CA ASP A 218 -18.78 18.03 25.75
C ASP A 218 -19.27 16.59 25.55
N GLU A 219 -20.59 16.39 25.52
CA GLU A 219 -21.19 15.09 25.22
C GLU A 219 -21.05 14.74 23.73
N ARG A 220 -21.27 15.73 22.85
CA ARG A 220 -21.24 15.59 21.39
C ARG A 220 -19.90 15.09 20.87
N ARG A 221 -18.78 15.47 21.51
CA ARG A 221 -17.43 14.99 21.17
C ARG A 221 -17.28 13.47 21.30
N LEU A 222 -18.05 12.85 22.19
CA LEU A 222 -18.02 11.42 22.46
C LEU A 222 -19.15 10.65 21.77
N MET A 223 -19.97 11.33 20.97
CA MET A 223 -21.01 10.70 20.16
C MET A 223 -20.41 9.96 18.95
N PRO A 224 -21.00 8.82 18.52
CA PRO A 224 -20.61 8.15 17.28
C PRO A 224 -20.64 9.11 16.08
N ASN A 225 -19.83 8.80 15.07
CA ASN A 225 -19.95 9.47 13.78
C ASN A 225 -21.28 9.15 13.09
N THR A 226 -21.60 9.82 11.99
CA THR A 226 -22.89 9.65 11.31
C THR A 226 -23.15 8.20 10.88
N ARG A 227 -22.15 7.50 10.33
CA ARG A 227 -22.26 6.11 9.88
C ARG A 227 -22.53 5.13 11.01
N ASP A 228 -21.79 5.26 12.11
CA ASP A 228 -21.88 4.39 13.27
C ASP A 228 -23.15 4.71 14.07
N GLY A 229 -23.49 5.99 14.18
CA GLY A 229 -24.71 6.48 14.81
C GLY A 229 -25.96 5.90 14.17
N ALA A 230 -26.08 5.97 12.84
CA ALA A 230 -27.22 5.38 12.11
C ALA A 230 -27.33 3.87 12.26
N ARG A 231 -26.26 3.19 12.67
CA ARG A 231 -26.17 1.74 12.86
C ARG A 231 -26.24 1.31 14.32
N LEU A 232 -26.57 2.23 15.23
CA LEU A 232 -26.90 1.84 16.61
C LEU A 232 -28.07 0.84 16.59
N PRO A 233 -28.09 -0.17 17.49
CA PRO A 233 -29.08 -1.24 17.47
C PRO A 233 -30.54 -0.80 17.29
N CYS A 234 -31.00 0.24 17.98
CA CYS A 234 -32.36 0.75 17.84
C CYS A 234 -32.66 1.33 16.45
N LEU A 235 -31.70 2.04 15.85
CA LEU A 235 -31.84 2.62 14.51
C LEU A 235 -31.70 1.57 13.42
N LEU A 236 -30.83 0.57 13.61
CA LEU A 236 -30.74 -0.57 12.70
C LEU A 236 -32.04 -1.39 12.72
N ALA A 237 -32.64 -1.61 13.89
CA ALA A 237 -33.94 -2.26 14.02
C ALA A 237 -35.04 -1.47 13.29
N LEU A 238 -35.04 -0.14 13.43
CA LEU A 238 -35.96 0.73 12.69
C LEU A 238 -35.74 0.64 11.18
N ALA A 239 -34.49 0.62 10.71
CA ALA A 239 -34.18 0.45 9.29
C ALA A 239 -34.70 -0.88 8.73
N GLN A 240 -34.60 -1.95 9.52
CA GLN A 240 -35.03 -3.31 9.14
C GLN A 240 -36.54 -3.54 9.28
N ALA A 241 -37.25 -2.71 10.06
CA ALA A 241 -38.68 -2.86 10.30
C ALA A 241 -39.50 -2.87 8.99
N ASN A 242 -40.59 -3.64 8.97
CA ASN A 242 -41.47 -3.77 7.80
C ASN A 242 -40.74 -4.20 6.52
N ASP A 243 -39.77 -5.13 6.62
CA ASP A 243 -38.97 -5.62 5.48
C ASP A 243 -38.24 -4.49 4.74
N ALA A 244 -37.84 -3.46 5.50
CA ALA A 244 -37.24 -2.23 5.01
C ALA A 244 -38.08 -1.49 3.95
N LYS A 245 -39.41 -1.70 3.89
CA LYS A 245 -40.29 -1.12 2.85
C LYS A 245 -40.82 0.26 3.22
N GLY A 246 -40.64 1.22 2.31
CA GLY A 246 -41.08 2.61 2.48
C GLY A 246 -39.99 3.49 3.10
N ASP A 247 -40.18 4.80 3.03
CA ASP A 247 -39.23 5.78 3.59
C ASP A 247 -39.47 6.00 5.09
N LEU A 248 -38.41 6.36 5.81
CA LEU A 248 -38.49 6.75 7.22
C LEU A 248 -38.65 8.27 7.35
N SER A 249 -39.51 8.71 8.25
CA SER A 249 -39.70 10.12 8.60
C SER A 249 -38.87 10.51 9.82
N LEU A 250 -38.73 11.82 10.07
CA LEU A 250 -38.14 12.32 11.31
C LEU A 250 -38.99 11.95 12.55
N GLU A 251 -40.32 11.86 12.39
CA GLU A 251 -41.25 11.47 13.44
C GLU A 251 -41.02 10.02 13.91
N ASP A 252 -40.53 9.14 13.03
CA ASP A 252 -40.14 7.77 13.39
C ASP A 252 -38.85 7.73 14.22
N PHE A 253 -37.94 8.69 14.00
CA PHE A 253 -36.64 8.76 14.68
C PHE A 253 -36.75 9.38 16.08
N LEU A 254 -37.48 10.48 16.24
CA LEU A 254 -37.50 11.27 17.49
C LEU A 254 -37.85 10.46 18.76
N PRO A 255 -38.82 9.52 18.74
CA PRO A 255 -39.13 8.68 19.90
C PRO A 255 -37.96 7.81 20.37
N LEU A 256 -36.99 7.52 19.51
CA LEU A 256 -35.82 6.69 19.81
C LEU A 256 -34.65 7.49 20.39
N SER A 257 -34.68 8.82 20.41
CA SER A 257 -33.58 9.69 20.87
C SER A 257 -33.01 9.31 22.25
N GLY A 258 -33.87 9.00 23.23
CA GLY A 258 -33.44 8.54 24.55
C GLY A 258 -32.68 7.20 24.51
N GLN A 259 -33.14 6.27 23.67
CA GLN A 259 -32.48 4.98 23.46
C GLN A 259 -31.16 5.15 22.69
N VAL A 260 -31.10 6.06 21.73
CA VAL A 260 -29.88 6.43 20.99
C VAL A 260 -28.78 6.89 21.95
N LEU A 261 -29.10 7.72 22.95
CA LEU A 261 -28.12 8.15 23.96
C LEU A 261 -27.59 6.98 24.81
N ILE A 262 -28.45 6.03 25.19
CA ILE A 262 -28.04 4.83 25.94
C ILE A 262 -27.09 3.97 25.09
N GLU A 263 -27.46 3.73 23.83
CA GLU A 263 -26.65 2.92 22.92
C GLU A 263 -25.36 3.60 22.49
N ALA A 264 -25.35 4.95 22.40
CA ALA A 264 -24.16 5.74 22.16
C ALA A 264 -23.13 5.60 23.30
N LYS A 265 -23.58 5.53 24.56
CA LYS A 265 -22.71 5.23 25.71
C LYS A 265 -22.11 3.82 25.61
N ALA A 266 -22.93 2.82 25.27
CA ALA A 266 -22.44 1.46 25.06
C ALA A 266 -21.47 1.37 23.86
N TYR A 267 -21.71 2.15 22.80
CA TYR A 267 -20.79 2.30 21.69
C TYR A 267 -19.46 2.91 22.13
N LEU A 268 -19.47 3.97 22.96
CA LEU A 268 -18.26 4.59 23.47
C LEU A 268 -17.41 3.59 24.27
N THR A 269 -18.03 2.74 25.09
CA THR A 269 -17.32 1.65 25.78
C THR A 269 -16.61 0.73 24.79
N ARG A 270 -17.29 0.27 23.73
CA ARG A 270 -16.67 -0.56 22.68
C ARG A 270 -15.57 0.18 21.92
N ALA A 271 -15.76 1.46 21.62
CA ALA A 271 -14.78 2.28 20.93
C ALA A 271 -13.48 2.41 21.76
N LYS A 272 -13.62 2.57 23.08
CA LYS A 272 -12.50 2.57 24.03
C LYS A 272 -11.81 1.21 24.11
N GLU A 273 -12.56 0.11 24.17
CA GLU A 273 -12.00 -1.27 24.13
C GLU A 273 -11.16 -1.50 22.87
N ILE A 274 -11.67 -1.09 21.70
CA ILE A 274 -10.94 -1.13 20.43
C ILE A 274 -9.65 -0.30 20.51
N ALA A 275 -9.69 0.89 21.10
CA ALA A 275 -8.50 1.71 21.28
C ALA A 275 -7.46 1.04 22.20
N VAL A 276 -7.89 0.35 23.26
CA VAL A 276 -6.99 -0.45 24.12
C VAL A 276 -6.41 -1.65 23.37
N MET A 277 -7.20 -2.33 22.53
CA MET A 277 -6.68 -3.39 21.65
C MET A 277 -5.60 -2.86 20.69
N MET A 278 -5.73 -1.61 20.21
CA MET A 278 -4.68 -0.98 19.39
C MET A 278 -3.41 -0.71 20.20
N LEU A 279 -3.51 -0.34 21.48
CA LEU A 279 -2.36 -0.21 22.38
C LEU A 279 -1.68 -1.57 22.58
N GLN A 280 -2.46 -2.64 22.79
CA GLN A 280 -1.96 -4.00 22.93
C GLN A 280 -1.21 -4.47 21.67
N ASP A 281 -1.78 -4.25 20.48
CA ASP A 281 -1.12 -4.60 19.21
C ASP A 281 0.19 -3.83 18.99
N ASP A 282 0.27 -2.57 19.41
CA ASP A 282 1.52 -1.79 19.34
C ASP A 282 2.58 -2.29 20.33
N ILE A 283 2.16 -2.58 21.58
CA ILE A 283 3.04 -3.13 22.62
C ILE A 283 3.62 -4.49 22.20
N ASN A 284 2.82 -5.35 21.58
CA ASN A 284 3.24 -6.68 21.11
C ASN A 284 4.37 -6.64 20.07
N LYS A 285 4.66 -5.49 19.47
CA LYS A 285 5.78 -5.31 18.53
C LYS A 285 7.09 -4.95 19.22
N MET A 286 7.10 -4.76 20.54
CA MET A 286 8.26 -4.30 21.30
C MET A 286 9.06 -5.46 21.93
N PRO A 287 10.39 -5.32 22.08
CA PRO A 287 11.26 -6.39 22.61
C PRO A 287 11.06 -6.75 24.10
N ASP A 288 10.18 -6.07 24.82
CA ASP A 288 9.84 -6.33 26.23
C ASP A 288 8.32 -6.41 26.45
N TYR A 289 7.56 -6.84 25.43
CA TYR A 289 6.10 -6.72 25.42
C TYR A 289 5.40 -7.45 26.58
N GLU A 290 5.94 -8.55 27.08
CA GLU A 290 5.30 -9.36 28.14
C GLU A 290 5.04 -8.57 29.43
N VAL A 291 6.02 -7.77 29.88
CA VAL A 291 5.88 -6.94 31.09
C VAL A 291 4.82 -5.87 30.90
N TRP A 292 4.81 -5.24 29.71
CA TRP A 292 3.87 -4.16 29.39
C TRP A 292 2.47 -4.64 29.12
N TYR A 293 2.36 -5.80 28.49
CA TYR A 293 1.10 -6.45 28.22
C TYR A 293 0.42 -6.85 29.53
N ALA A 294 1.17 -7.47 30.46
CA ALA A 294 0.65 -7.83 31.79
C ALA A 294 0.21 -6.60 32.59
N GLU A 295 0.95 -5.48 32.52
CA GLU A 295 0.52 -4.23 33.14
C GLU A 295 -0.78 -3.71 32.52
N LEU A 296 -0.87 -3.66 31.19
CA LEU A 296 -2.03 -3.14 30.48
C LEU A 296 -3.29 -4.02 30.67
N GLU A 297 -3.13 -5.33 30.68
CA GLU A 297 -4.22 -6.31 30.90
C GLU A 297 -4.83 -6.20 32.31
N ALA A 298 -4.03 -5.77 33.30
CA ALA A 298 -4.52 -5.56 34.66
C ALA A 298 -5.32 -4.25 34.84
N LEU A 299 -5.43 -3.40 33.81
CA LEU A 299 -6.11 -2.11 33.90
C LEU A 299 -7.53 -2.17 33.37
N SER A 300 -8.40 -1.32 33.94
CA SER A 300 -9.66 -1.00 33.28
C SER A 300 -9.40 -0.25 31.96
N THR A 301 -10.35 -0.30 31.04
CA THR A 301 -10.27 0.42 29.76
C THR A 301 -10.02 1.93 29.96
N ASP A 302 -10.68 2.55 30.92
CA ASP A 302 -10.51 3.97 31.22
C ASP A 302 -9.13 4.27 31.84
N ASP A 303 -8.65 3.42 32.74
CA ASP A 303 -7.32 3.57 33.32
C ASP A 303 -6.23 3.42 32.25
N ALA A 304 -6.38 2.45 31.35
CA ALA A 304 -5.50 2.25 30.20
C ALA A 304 -5.43 3.49 29.30
N LEU A 305 -6.59 4.05 28.92
CA LEU A 305 -6.66 5.24 28.07
C LEU A 305 -6.24 6.54 28.79
N SER A 306 -6.22 6.53 30.13
CA SER A 306 -5.67 7.62 30.94
C SER A 306 -4.14 7.59 31.03
N ARG A 307 -3.48 6.50 30.60
CA ARG A 307 -2.01 6.39 30.70
C ARG A 307 -1.30 7.37 29.79
N HIS A 308 -0.07 7.68 30.19
CA HIS A 308 0.83 8.59 29.50
C HIS A 308 1.17 8.17 28.05
N TYR A 309 1.02 6.87 27.72
CA TYR A 309 1.28 6.29 26.40
C TYR A 309 0.00 6.04 25.58
N ALA A 310 -1.19 6.35 26.10
CA ALA A 310 -2.44 6.20 25.34
C ALA A 310 -2.66 7.38 24.40
N LEU A 311 -1.80 7.47 23.38
CA LEU A 311 -1.76 8.56 22.41
C LEU A 311 -1.88 7.99 21.00
N PHE A 312 -2.63 8.66 20.15
CA PHE A 312 -3.07 8.15 18.85
C PHE A 312 -2.83 9.17 17.74
N GLU A 313 -2.92 8.73 16.50
CA GLU A 313 -2.93 9.56 15.30
C GLU A 313 -3.90 8.95 14.29
N CYS A 314 -4.61 9.79 13.55
CA CYS A 314 -5.45 9.35 12.46
C CYS A 314 -4.64 9.17 11.16
N GLU A 315 -4.81 8.04 10.48
CA GLU A 315 -4.15 7.70 9.20
C GLU A 315 -5.12 7.44 8.05
N GLU A 316 -6.43 7.71 8.23
CA GLU A 316 -7.47 7.39 7.24
C GLU A 316 -7.23 8.09 5.87
N GLN A 317 -6.70 9.31 5.90
CA GLN A 317 -6.29 10.06 4.71
C GLN A 317 -5.04 10.86 5.06
N TYR A 318 -3.85 10.29 4.81
CA TYR A 318 -2.56 10.87 5.24
C TYR A 318 -2.40 12.36 4.86
N ASP A 319 -2.91 12.77 3.70
CA ASP A 319 -2.81 14.15 3.22
C ASP A 319 -3.88 15.10 3.79
N VAL A 320 -4.93 14.58 4.42
CA VAL A 320 -6.09 15.35 4.91
C VAL A 320 -6.15 15.40 6.43
N CYS A 321 -5.89 14.27 7.09
CA CYS A 321 -5.98 14.12 8.55
C CYS A 321 -4.60 14.29 9.19
N ASN A 322 -4.01 15.47 9.07
CA ASN A 322 -2.78 15.79 9.81
C ASN A 322 -3.12 16.15 11.27
N THR A 323 -3.68 15.20 12.02
CA THR A 323 -4.05 15.42 13.42
C THR A 323 -2.86 15.59 14.33
N GLY A 324 -1.69 15.08 13.91
CA GLY A 324 -0.58 14.82 14.81
C GLY A 324 -0.96 13.79 15.87
N ILE A 325 -0.20 13.79 16.96
CA ILE A 325 -0.48 12.95 18.13
C ILE A 325 -1.61 13.60 18.93
N ILE A 326 -2.62 12.83 19.30
CA ILE A 326 -3.82 13.26 20.03
C ILE A 326 -4.26 12.20 21.06
N THR A 327 -5.11 12.58 22.00
CA THR A 327 -5.74 11.68 22.97
C THR A 327 -6.86 10.84 22.35
N PHE A 328 -7.39 9.85 23.07
CA PHE A 328 -8.55 9.08 22.62
C PHE A 328 -9.77 9.97 22.40
N GLU A 329 -10.07 10.88 23.33
CA GLU A 329 -11.23 11.76 23.26
C GLU A 329 -11.14 12.71 22.05
N GLU A 330 -9.95 13.25 21.79
CA GLU A 330 -9.68 14.08 20.61
C GLU A 330 -9.75 13.27 19.32
N LEU A 331 -9.23 12.04 19.30
CA LEU A 331 -9.32 11.14 18.14
C LEU A 331 -10.77 10.79 17.84
N HIS A 332 -11.56 10.49 18.85
CA HIS A 332 -12.97 10.16 18.70
C HIS A 332 -13.76 11.36 18.15
N ALA A 333 -13.53 12.56 18.70
CA ALA A 333 -14.14 13.80 18.20
C ALA A 333 -13.70 14.13 16.76
N HIS A 334 -12.42 13.93 16.44
CA HIS A 334 -11.88 14.06 15.09
C HIS A 334 -12.57 13.08 14.14
N TRP A 335 -12.64 11.80 14.50
CA TRP A 335 -13.25 10.77 13.67
C TRP A 335 -14.73 11.03 13.39
N ARG A 336 -15.46 11.53 14.39
CA ARG A 336 -16.86 11.95 14.24
C ARG A 336 -17.05 12.97 13.13
N THR A 337 -16.14 13.94 13.04
CA THR A 337 -16.28 15.12 12.18
C THR A 337 -15.60 14.96 10.83
N ALA A 338 -14.38 14.43 10.81
CA ALA A 338 -13.58 14.23 9.60
C ALA A 338 -13.96 12.95 8.84
N HIS A 339 -14.52 11.95 9.52
CA HIS A 339 -14.82 10.63 8.95
C HIS A 339 -16.28 10.20 9.13
N PRO A 340 -17.28 11.02 8.75
CA PRO A 340 -18.69 10.72 9.00
C PRO A 340 -19.18 9.45 8.28
N LYS A 341 -18.50 9.03 7.21
CA LYS A 341 -18.87 7.87 6.38
C LYS A 341 -18.01 6.62 6.62
N THR A 342 -17.09 6.65 7.59
CA THR A 342 -16.16 5.55 7.86
C THR A 342 -16.41 4.98 9.25
N ALA A 343 -16.75 3.70 9.36
CA ALA A 343 -17.06 3.11 10.66
C ALA A 343 -15.80 3.00 11.56
N TRP A 344 -15.95 3.31 12.84
CA TRP A 344 -14.89 3.24 13.84
C TRP A 344 -14.33 1.81 13.95
N GLY A 345 -12.99 1.71 14.05
CA GLY A 345 -12.32 0.43 14.22
C GLY A 345 -12.41 -0.51 13.00
N THR A 346 -13.00 -0.09 11.88
CA THR A 346 -12.95 -0.89 10.66
C THR A 346 -11.54 -0.90 10.10
N ALA A 347 -11.05 -2.09 9.73
CA ALA A 347 -9.84 -2.20 8.94
C ALA A 347 -10.00 -1.32 7.68
N GLY A 348 -8.89 -0.71 7.24
CA GLY A 348 -8.89 0.01 5.97
C GLY A 348 -9.39 -0.86 4.82
N PRO A 349 -9.72 -0.27 3.65
CA PRO A 349 -9.91 -1.08 2.45
C PRO A 349 -8.72 -2.04 2.36
N PRO A 350 -8.94 -3.35 2.11
CA PRO A 350 -7.86 -4.33 2.12
C PRO A 350 -6.80 -3.85 1.14
N GLN A 351 -5.75 -3.23 1.68
CA GLN A 351 -4.64 -2.84 0.85
C GLN A 351 -4.10 -4.14 0.28
N LEU A 352 -3.99 -4.15 -1.05
CA LEU A 352 -3.56 -5.27 -1.86
C LEU A 352 -2.44 -6.04 -1.14
N HIS A 353 -2.62 -7.35 -0.97
CA HIS A 353 -1.64 -8.33 -0.46
C HIS A 353 -1.63 -8.69 1.04
N VAL A 354 -2.73 -8.55 1.79
CA VAL A 354 -2.86 -9.32 3.05
C VAL A 354 -3.31 -10.74 2.70
N ALA A 355 -2.49 -11.74 3.03
CA ALA A 355 -2.78 -13.14 2.74
C ALA A 355 -4.09 -13.59 3.44
N PRO A 356 -4.96 -14.39 2.77
CA PRO A 356 -6.15 -14.96 3.38
C PRO A 356 -5.80 -15.70 4.67
N GLY A 357 -6.52 -15.42 5.76
CA GLY A 357 -6.30 -16.06 7.06
C GLY A 357 -5.36 -15.31 8.02
N THR A 358 -4.75 -14.20 7.59
CA THR A 358 -4.21 -13.25 8.56
C THR A 358 -5.40 -12.65 9.31
N PRO A 359 -5.47 -12.69 10.66
CA PRO A 359 -6.46 -11.92 11.39
C PRO A 359 -6.44 -10.52 10.79
N ALA A 360 -7.60 -9.93 10.50
CA ALA A 360 -7.66 -8.55 10.08
C ALA A 360 -7.06 -7.74 11.22
N LYS A 361 -5.72 -7.61 11.21
CA LYS A 361 -4.99 -6.74 12.10
C LYS A 361 -5.74 -5.43 11.94
N LEU A 362 -6.02 -4.74 13.04
CA LEU A 362 -6.66 -3.42 13.06
C LEU A 362 -5.81 -2.34 12.33
N LEU A 363 -4.95 -2.77 11.40
CA LEU A 363 -4.27 -2.06 10.34
C LEU A 363 -5.29 -1.25 9.53
N THR A 364 -5.32 0.06 9.77
CA THR A 364 -4.57 1.05 8.94
C THR A 364 -5.14 2.47 8.99
N ARG A 365 -6.11 2.76 9.87
CA ARG A 365 -6.75 4.10 9.91
C ARG A 365 -6.50 4.88 11.20
N ILE A 366 -6.08 4.21 12.25
CA ILE A 366 -5.70 4.79 13.54
C ILE A 366 -4.39 4.13 13.95
N ARG A 367 -3.40 4.93 14.35
CA ARG A 367 -2.10 4.46 14.80
C ARG A 367 -1.86 4.86 16.25
N CYS A 368 -1.36 3.94 17.07
CA CYS A 368 -0.80 4.28 18.38
C CYS A 368 0.54 5.03 18.17
N ARG A 369 0.67 6.21 18.77
CA ARG A 369 1.91 7.02 18.74
C ARG A 369 2.56 7.17 20.11
N GLY A 370 1.85 6.81 21.18
CA GLY A 370 2.41 6.76 22.50
C GLY A 370 3.33 5.55 22.67
N ARG A 371 4.61 5.74 22.38
CA ARG A 371 5.66 4.77 22.62
C ARG A 371 5.84 4.60 24.12
N TYR A 372 5.32 3.50 24.63
CA TYR A 372 5.43 3.08 26.02
C TYR A 372 6.84 3.34 26.59
N ARG A 373 7.89 2.93 25.85
CA ARG A 373 9.29 3.07 26.28
C ARG A 373 9.75 4.52 26.44
N VAL A 374 9.31 5.44 25.59
CA VAL A 374 9.73 6.85 25.65
C VAL A 374 9.05 7.51 26.84
N GLY A 375 7.72 7.38 26.95
CA GLY A 375 6.97 7.94 28.06
C GLY A 375 7.40 7.38 29.42
N GLY A 376 7.59 6.06 29.51
CA GLY A 376 8.09 5.40 30.72
C GLY A 376 9.46 5.93 31.15
N LYS A 377 10.40 6.09 30.21
CA LYS A 377 11.73 6.67 30.48
C LYS A 377 11.64 8.15 30.91
N MET A 378 10.72 8.93 30.34
CA MET A 378 10.50 10.31 30.80
C MET A 378 10.05 10.33 32.26
N LEU A 379 9.13 9.46 32.65
CA LEU A 379 8.64 9.36 34.03
C LEU A 379 9.72 8.85 35.00
N ASP A 380 10.47 7.82 34.60
CA ASP A 380 11.61 7.30 35.39
C ASP A 380 12.66 8.38 35.65
N ALA A 381 12.96 9.21 34.64
CA ALA A 381 13.95 10.28 34.74
C ALA A 381 13.65 11.29 35.85
N VAL A 382 12.37 11.49 36.15
CA VAL A 382 11.89 12.38 37.21
C VAL A 382 11.31 11.64 38.41
N ARG A 383 11.48 10.32 38.46
CA ARG A 383 10.98 9.44 39.53
C ARG A 383 9.47 9.56 39.76
N LEU A 384 8.71 9.79 38.70
CA LEU A 384 7.25 9.70 38.73
C LEU A 384 6.83 8.24 38.51
N PRO A 385 5.76 7.77 39.17
CA PRO A 385 5.21 6.44 38.89
C PRO A 385 4.81 6.32 37.42
N ARG A 386 5.13 5.19 36.77
CA ARG A 386 4.77 4.96 35.35
C ARG A 386 3.27 4.92 35.10
N ASN A 387 2.52 4.55 36.14
CA ASN A 387 1.07 4.58 36.20
C ASN A 387 0.50 5.99 36.53
N SER A 388 1.27 7.06 36.39
CA SER A 388 0.75 8.42 36.55
C SER A 388 -0.33 8.70 35.49
N PRO A 389 -1.55 9.09 35.88
CA PRO A 389 -2.59 9.48 34.92
C PRO A 389 -2.18 10.72 34.14
N ARG A 390 -2.56 10.78 32.86
CA ARG A 390 -2.26 11.91 31.95
C ARG A 390 -2.71 13.25 32.54
N ALA A 391 -3.87 13.32 33.18
CA ALA A 391 -4.36 14.55 33.81
C ALA A 391 -3.41 15.11 34.89
N VAL A 392 -2.75 14.23 35.66
CA VAL A 392 -1.74 14.64 36.64
C VAL A 392 -0.49 15.19 35.94
N LEU A 393 -0.08 14.57 34.84
CA LEU A 393 1.04 15.04 34.03
C LEU A 393 0.71 16.39 33.37
N ASP A 394 -0.51 16.57 32.86
CA ASP A 394 -0.98 17.84 32.31
C ASP A 394 -0.91 18.97 33.35
N GLU A 395 -1.37 18.72 34.59
CA GLU A 395 -1.28 19.70 35.67
C GLU A 395 0.17 20.06 35.99
N LEU A 396 1.06 19.05 36.06
CA LEU A 396 2.49 19.28 36.31
C LEU A 396 3.15 20.08 35.20
N VAL A 397 2.79 19.85 33.93
CA VAL A 397 3.32 20.60 32.79
C VAL A 397 2.79 22.04 32.79
N LYS A 398 1.46 22.22 32.94
CA LYS A 398 0.80 23.54 32.97
C LYS A 398 1.29 24.42 34.11
N SER A 399 1.54 23.81 35.28
CA SER A 399 2.12 24.49 36.44
C SER A 399 3.64 24.71 36.31
N ALA A 400 4.23 24.44 35.15
CA ALA A 400 5.66 24.60 34.86
C ALA A 400 6.57 23.79 35.80
N ARG A 401 6.06 22.69 36.36
CA ARG A 401 6.80 21.81 37.28
C ARG A 401 7.43 20.64 36.57
N LEU A 402 6.78 20.07 35.56
CA LEU A 402 7.32 19.06 34.66
C LEU A 402 7.64 19.71 33.32
N TYR A 403 8.90 19.69 32.88
CA TYR A 403 9.29 20.37 31.65
C TYR A 403 10.51 19.72 31.00
N CYS A 404 10.73 20.04 29.71
CA CYS A 404 11.96 19.72 29.00
C CYS A 404 12.95 20.88 29.11
N ALA A 405 14.15 20.60 29.61
CA ALA A 405 15.25 21.57 29.78
C ALA A 405 16.12 21.72 28.54
N CYS A 406 15.71 21.19 27.37
CA CYS A 406 16.49 21.31 26.14
C CYS A 406 16.57 22.76 25.64
N GLY A 407 15.61 23.61 26.00
CA GLY A 407 15.57 25.02 25.59
C GLY A 407 15.07 25.26 24.16
N ASP A 408 14.35 24.31 23.55
CA ASP A 408 13.81 24.45 22.20
C ASP A 408 12.93 25.72 22.08
N PRO A 409 13.30 26.70 21.24
CA PRO A 409 12.59 27.97 21.12
C PRO A 409 11.19 27.83 20.51
N SER A 410 10.89 26.70 19.86
CA SER A 410 9.56 26.43 19.31
C SER A 410 8.56 25.92 20.36
N MET A 411 9.03 25.50 21.55
CA MET A 411 8.13 25.07 22.61
C MET A 411 7.34 26.25 23.18
N PRO A 412 5.99 26.18 23.20
CA PRO A 412 5.17 27.21 23.80
C PRO A 412 5.45 27.35 25.31
N PRO A 413 5.01 28.45 25.95
CA PRO A 413 5.16 28.60 27.38
C PRO A 413 4.40 27.49 28.13
N PRO A 414 4.85 27.12 29.35
CA PRO A 414 4.21 26.07 30.16
C PRO A 414 2.68 26.14 30.28
N GLY A 415 2.08 27.34 30.37
CA GLY A 415 0.63 27.50 30.48
C GLY A 415 -0.15 26.99 29.26
N ASP A 416 0.48 26.96 28.09
CA ASP A 416 -0.08 26.47 26.83
C ASP A 416 0.38 25.05 26.49
N LEU A 417 1.25 24.47 27.31
CA LEU A 417 1.73 23.09 27.20
C LEU A 417 0.83 22.13 27.98
N ASP A 418 0.75 20.91 27.48
CA ASP A 418 0.17 19.75 28.16
C ASP A 418 1.14 18.56 28.00
N TRP A 419 0.80 17.42 28.60
CA TRP A 419 1.60 16.21 28.48
C TRP A 419 1.79 15.81 27.02
N LEU A 420 0.74 15.93 26.20
CA LEU A 420 0.75 15.53 24.80
C LEU A 420 1.78 16.32 24.00
N LYS A 421 1.81 17.65 24.14
CA LYS A 421 2.78 18.53 23.46
C LYS A 421 4.21 18.28 23.95
N LEU A 422 4.39 18.13 25.26
CA LEU A 422 5.71 17.81 25.84
C LEU A 422 6.22 16.44 25.34
N TYR A 423 5.36 15.43 25.36
CA TYR A 423 5.67 14.09 24.87
C TYR A 423 6.02 14.14 23.38
N SER A 424 5.19 14.78 22.56
CA SER A 424 5.39 14.90 21.10
C SER A 424 6.72 15.58 20.76
N HIS A 425 7.06 16.65 21.50
CA HIS A 425 8.34 17.32 21.38
C HIS A 425 9.51 16.35 21.65
N VAL A 426 9.51 15.68 22.81
CA VAL A 426 10.60 14.78 23.20
C VAL A 426 10.69 13.56 22.30
N SER A 427 9.56 12.90 22.02
CA SER A 427 9.52 11.72 21.14
C SER A 427 9.94 12.08 19.72
N GLY A 428 9.49 13.22 19.20
CA GLY A 428 9.85 13.70 17.87
C GLY A 428 11.35 13.95 17.72
N HIS A 429 11.99 14.56 18.72
CA HIS A 429 13.44 14.75 18.73
C HIS A 429 14.21 13.44 18.84
N ILE A 430 13.77 12.50 19.68
CA ILE A 430 14.37 11.16 19.79
C ILE A 430 14.25 10.38 18.47
N ASP A 431 13.08 10.40 17.84
CA ASP A 431 12.83 9.72 16.57
C ASP A 431 13.65 10.31 15.43
N THR A 432 13.77 11.64 15.41
CA THR A 432 14.61 12.32 14.43
C THR A 432 16.07 11.96 14.69
N PHE A 433 16.56 11.98 15.93
CA PHE A 433 17.92 11.54 16.25
C PHE A 433 18.20 10.09 15.83
N GLN A 434 17.27 9.15 16.09
CA GLN A 434 17.45 7.74 15.72
C GLN A 434 17.52 7.55 14.20
N ARG A 435 16.60 8.17 13.44
CA ARG A 435 16.67 8.15 11.97
C ARG A 435 18.01 8.66 11.45
N ARG A 436 18.57 9.67 12.12
CA ARG A 436 19.85 10.26 11.76
C ARG A 436 21.02 9.35 12.05
N ILE A 437 20.98 8.55 13.11
CA ILE A 437 21.93 7.47 13.36
C ILE A 437 21.87 6.43 12.23
N ASP A 438 20.66 6.05 11.81
CA ASP A 438 20.47 5.06 10.75
C ASP A 438 20.92 5.55 9.36
N ASP A 439 20.97 6.88 9.17
CA ASP A 439 21.43 7.55 7.95
C ASP A 439 22.93 7.90 7.93
N LEU A 440 23.66 7.61 9.01
CA LEU A 440 25.10 7.82 9.06
C LEU A 440 25.83 6.96 8.01
N PRO A 441 26.91 7.46 7.38
CA PRO A 441 27.79 6.60 6.60
C PRO A 441 28.47 5.58 7.52
N LYS A 442 28.93 4.46 6.94
CA LYS A 442 29.63 3.40 7.69
C LYS A 442 30.84 3.90 8.49
N THR A 443 31.52 4.93 7.98
CA THR A 443 32.66 5.59 8.62
C THR A 443 32.39 7.10 8.62
N PRO A 444 31.67 7.62 9.63
CA PRO A 444 31.42 9.06 9.74
C PRO A 444 32.73 9.80 10.01
N ASP A 445 32.86 11.00 9.45
CA ASP A 445 34.03 11.85 9.69
C ASP A 445 34.04 12.27 11.17
N PRO A 446 35.09 11.94 11.94
CA PRO A 446 35.15 12.19 13.38
C PRO A 446 35.12 13.67 13.74
N LYS A 447 35.32 14.59 12.77
CA LYS A 447 35.19 16.04 12.99
C LYS A 447 33.75 16.51 13.20
N PHE A 448 32.75 15.69 12.84
CA PHE A 448 31.35 16.04 12.98
C PHE A 448 30.71 15.20 14.07
N VAL A 449 30.24 15.86 15.12
CA VAL A 449 29.55 15.23 16.25
C VAL A 449 28.06 15.14 15.94
N LEU A 450 27.44 14.01 16.27
CA LEU A 450 25.98 13.88 16.33
C LEU A 450 25.61 13.41 17.74
N LYS A 451 24.96 14.28 18.51
CA LYS A 451 24.57 14.01 19.90
C LYS A 451 23.06 14.15 20.08
N SER A 452 22.50 13.34 20.98
CA SER A 452 21.11 13.50 21.42
C SER A 452 21.03 14.57 22.50
N ASN A 453 20.20 15.58 22.27
CA ASN A 453 19.82 16.60 23.25
C ASN A 453 18.63 16.17 24.14
N HIS A 454 18.07 14.99 23.90
CA HIS A 454 16.93 14.43 24.64
C HIS A 454 17.29 13.11 25.32
N LEU A 455 18.38 13.13 26.07
CA LEU A 455 18.70 12.02 26.98
C LEU A 455 17.59 11.90 28.01
N LEU A 456 17.09 10.67 28.25
CA LEU A 456 16.07 10.37 29.25
C LEU A 456 16.64 9.63 30.46
N THR A 457 17.95 9.48 30.54
CA THR A 457 18.63 8.77 31.62
C THR A 457 19.84 9.56 32.10
N GLY A 458 20.23 9.33 33.36
CA GLY A 458 21.39 9.97 33.96
C GLY A 458 21.16 11.42 34.42
N PRO A 459 22.20 12.07 34.97
CA PRO A 459 22.10 13.43 35.51
C PRO A 459 21.74 14.46 34.45
N SER A 460 22.10 14.18 33.19
CA SER A 460 21.86 15.03 32.02
C SER A 460 20.51 14.80 31.34
N SER A 461 19.55 14.15 32.01
CA SER A 461 18.21 13.99 31.45
C SER A 461 17.59 15.33 31.08
N CYS A 462 16.99 15.42 29.89
CA CYS A 462 16.30 16.63 29.45
C CYS A 462 15.00 16.88 30.24
N ILE A 463 14.35 15.83 30.78
CA ILE A 463 13.11 15.99 31.55
C ILE A 463 13.45 16.32 33.01
N ARG A 464 12.80 17.37 33.54
CA ARG A 464 12.99 17.87 34.89
C ARG A 464 11.66 17.98 35.61
N LEU A 465 11.70 17.68 36.92
CA LEU A 465 10.57 17.87 37.83
C LEU A 465 10.97 18.77 38.98
N LEU A 466 10.23 19.87 39.14
CA LEU A 466 10.40 20.82 40.23
C LEU A 466 9.50 20.44 41.41
N SER A 467 10.01 20.67 42.62
CA SER A 467 9.21 20.56 43.84
C SER A 467 8.08 21.61 43.82
N LYS A 468 7.01 21.37 44.59
CA LYS A 468 5.81 22.25 44.61
C LYS A 468 6.12 23.71 44.99
N ARG A 469 7.24 23.97 45.67
CA ARG A 469 7.66 25.30 46.13
C ARG A 469 8.87 25.87 45.37
N ALA A 470 9.41 25.13 44.42
CA ALA A 470 10.55 25.59 43.63
C ALA A 470 10.13 26.71 42.66
N LYS A 471 11.07 27.61 42.35
CA LYS A 471 10.86 28.64 41.33
C LYS A 471 10.73 27.97 39.96
N THR A 472 9.68 28.33 39.21
CA THR A 472 9.38 27.74 37.90
C THR A 472 10.10 28.41 36.73
N ALA A 473 10.84 29.49 36.96
CA ALA A 473 11.59 30.22 35.93
C ALA A 473 12.42 29.33 34.98
N PRO A 474 13.10 28.25 35.43
CA PRO A 474 13.83 27.35 34.53
C PRO A 474 12.97 26.68 33.46
N ALA A 475 11.67 26.45 33.70
CA ALA A 475 10.77 25.85 32.71
C ALA A 475 10.41 26.79 31.55
N PHE A 476 10.58 28.10 31.77
CA PHE A 476 10.40 29.14 30.75
C PHE A 476 11.69 29.45 30.00
N ALA A 477 12.83 28.90 30.42
CA ALA A 477 14.08 29.09 29.72
C ALA A 477 13.97 28.52 28.30
N ARG A 478 14.24 29.38 27.32
CA ARG A 478 14.33 29.04 25.90
C ARG A 478 15.70 29.50 25.41
N MET A 479 16.21 28.87 24.37
CA MET A 479 17.44 29.31 23.75
C MET A 479 17.25 30.73 23.21
N THR A 480 18.18 31.61 23.56
CA THR A 480 18.24 32.97 23.03
C THR A 480 19.52 33.11 22.23
N VAL A 481 19.51 34.01 21.26
CA VAL A 481 20.66 34.30 20.40
C VAL A 481 21.01 35.76 20.61
N ASP A 482 22.29 36.04 20.80
CA ASP A 482 22.78 37.42 20.89
C ASP A 482 22.55 38.17 19.56
N SER A 483 22.51 39.50 19.63
CA SER A 483 22.17 40.33 18.47
C SER A 483 23.15 40.16 17.30
N GLU A 484 24.43 39.89 17.58
CA GLU A 484 25.45 39.74 16.55
C GLU A 484 25.27 38.41 15.80
N THR A 485 25.16 37.30 16.53
CA THR A 485 24.90 35.98 15.94
C THR A 485 23.58 35.96 15.19
N ARG A 486 22.53 36.61 15.72
CA ARG A 486 21.24 36.74 15.05
C ARG A 486 21.40 37.45 13.70
N ALA A 487 22.05 38.61 13.67
CA ALA A 487 22.27 39.38 12.44
C ALA A 487 23.05 38.57 11.39
N ARG A 488 24.04 37.78 11.82
CA ARG A 488 24.80 36.89 10.93
C ARG A 488 23.93 35.78 10.32
N ILE A 489 23.10 35.13 11.12
CA ILE A 489 22.17 34.09 10.63
C ILE A 489 21.16 34.70 9.66
N GLU A 490 20.56 35.83 10.01
CA GLU A 490 19.58 36.52 9.16
C GLU A 490 20.20 36.96 7.84
N ALA A 491 21.40 37.57 7.85
CA ALA A 491 22.14 37.92 6.65
C ALA A 491 22.43 36.68 5.79
N ARG A 492 22.80 35.56 6.41
CA ARG A 492 23.04 34.30 5.69
C ARG A 492 21.77 33.74 5.08
N LEU A 493 20.66 33.74 5.80
CA LEU A 493 19.35 33.31 5.28
C LEU A 493 18.84 34.23 4.16
N ALA A 494 19.13 35.53 4.24
CA ALA A 494 18.82 36.51 3.19
C ALA A 494 19.69 36.33 1.95
N SER A 495 20.92 35.81 2.09
CA SER A 495 21.81 35.47 0.97
C SER A 495 21.41 34.17 0.24
N ARG A 496 20.13 33.80 0.29
CA ARG A 496 19.59 32.59 -0.34
C ARG A 496 19.74 32.70 -1.87
N PRO A 497 20.34 31.72 -2.55
CA PRO A 497 20.64 31.84 -3.98
C PRO A 497 19.39 31.79 -4.87
N LYS A 498 18.34 31.08 -4.44
CA LYS A 498 17.05 30.98 -5.13
C LYS A 498 15.90 30.84 -4.12
N PRO A 499 14.69 31.34 -4.39
CA PRO A 499 13.56 31.23 -3.46
C PRO A 499 13.30 29.81 -2.95
N GLU A 500 13.42 28.82 -3.84
CA GLU A 500 13.22 27.39 -3.58
C GLU A 500 14.37 26.70 -2.83
N ALA A 501 15.53 27.35 -2.67
CA ALA A 501 16.67 26.74 -2.01
C ALA A 501 16.41 26.51 -0.52
N ILE A 502 16.68 25.29 -0.05
CA ILE A 502 16.47 24.89 1.34
C ILE A 502 17.77 25.06 2.12
N ALA A 503 17.69 25.69 3.30
CA ALA A 503 18.80 25.81 4.24
C ALA A 503 19.02 24.47 4.95
N LEU A 504 20.18 23.85 4.77
CA LEU A 504 20.56 22.60 5.44
C LEU A 504 21.71 22.85 6.42
N CYS A 505 21.75 22.06 7.49
CA CYS A 505 22.90 22.02 8.39
C CYS A 505 24.08 21.32 7.71
N ARG A 506 25.23 22.00 7.61
CA ARG A 506 26.45 21.44 7.03
C ARG A 506 26.88 20.15 7.71
N SER A 507 26.88 20.13 9.04
CA SER A 507 27.28 18.95 9.82
C SER A 507 26.35 17.78 9.52
N CYS A 508 25.03 17.98 9.59
CA CYS A 508 24.06 16.95 9.26
C CYS A 508 24.19 16.47 7.81
N ARG A 509 24.38 17.37 6.84
CA ARG A 509 24.58 16.99 5.43
C ARG A 509 25.83 16.15 5.24
N THR A 510 26.95 16.51 5.88
CA THR A 510 28.20 15.74 5.81
C THR A 510 28.07 14.36 6.47
N LEU A 511 27.32 14.30 7.57
CA LEU A 511 27.03 13.07 8.30
C LEU A 511 25.98 12.18 7.63
N THR A 512 25.40 12.57 6.49
CA THR A 512 24.41 11.73 5.78
C THR A 512 25.05 10.97 4.63
N ALA A 513 24.78 9.66 4.55
CA ALA A 513 25.23 8.84 3.45
C ALA A 513 24.81 9.43 2.08
N ARG A 514 25.75 9.50 1.12
CA ARG A 514 25.48 10.07 -0.21
C ARG A 514 24.33 9.40 -0.95
N SER A 515 24.12 8.09 -0.75
CA SER A 515 22.99 7.35 -1.32
C SER A 515 21.65 7.89 -0.84
N ARG A 516 21.52 8.19 0.45
CA ARG A 516 20.30 8.77 1.06
C ARG A 516 20.00 10.17 0.54
N LEU A 517 21.02 11.00 0.38
CA LEU A 517 20.89 12.35 -0.18
C LEU A 517 20.41 12.39 -1.64
N LYS A 518 20.46 11.27 -2.39
CA LYS A 518 19.96 11.19 -3.76
C LYS A 518 18.44 11.03 -3.84
N HIS A 519 17.81 10.48 -2.80
CA HIS A 519 16.38 10.12 -2.82
C HIS A 519 15.44 11.22 -2.31
N GLY A 520 15.97 12.39 -1.91
CA GLY A 520 15.20 13.59 -1.56
C GLY A 520 14.39 13.56 -0.27
N SER A 521 13.91 12.40 0.18
CA SER A 521 13.17 12.26 1.44
C SER A 521 13.95 12.78 2.65
N VAL A 522 15.26 12.57 2.67
CA VAL A 522 16.14 12.97 3.78
C VAL A 522 16.41 14.47 3.80
N ALA A 523 16.17 15.20 2.70
CA ALA A 523 16.41 16.65 2.67
C ALA A 523 15.50 17.43 3.63
N ARG A 524 14.25 16.98 3.79
CA ARG A 524 13.30 17.59 4.75
C ARG A 524 13.77 17.43 6.20
N GLU A 525 14.34 16.29 6.56
CA GLU A 525 14.88 16.03 7.91
C GLU A 525 16.18 16.79 8.20
N LEU A 526 16.90 17.19 7.15
CA LEU A 526 18.13 17.98 7.22
C LEU A 526 17.90 19.49 7.26
N THR A 527 16.65 19.91 7.06
CA THR A 527 16.29 21.32 6.93
C THR A 527 16.49 22.00 8.28
N LEU A 528 17.28 23.07 8.27
CA LEU A 528 17.44 23.93 9.43
C LEU A 528 16.13 24.68 9.73
N PRO A 529 15.81 24.96 11.00
CA PRO A 529 14.72 25.86 11.34
C PRO A 529 14.88 27.22 10.66
N SER A 530 13.77 27.90 10.36
CA SER A 530 13.80 29.22 9.69
C SER A 530 14.18 30.37 10.61
N THR A 531 14.14 30.17 11.92
CA THR A 531 14.46 31.17 12.94
C THR A 531 15.91 31.06 13.41
N PRO A 532 16.60 32.17 13.71
CA PRO A 532 17.94 32.16 14.29
C PRO A 532 18.07 31.30 15.55
N GLU A 533 17.12 31.38 16.48
CA GLU A 533 17.10 30.61 17.72
C GLU A 533 17.04 29.10 17.43
N GLY A 534 16.17 28.70 16.50
CA GLY A 534 16.06 27.29 16.10
C GLY A 534 17.34 26.76 15.45
N ILE A 535 18.06 27.58 14.68
CA ILE A 535 19.34 27.21 14.09
C ILE A 535 20.40 27.01 15.17
N VAL A 536 20.55 27.97 16.09
CA VAL A 536 21.51 27.85 17.19
C VAL A 536 21.15 26.65 18.09
N TYR A 537 19.86 26.44 18.36
CA TYR A 537 19.37 25.28 19.12
C TYR A 537 19.74 23.95 18.46
N HIS A 538 19.57 23.84 17.14
CA HIS A 538 19.99 22.67 16.39
C HIS A 538 21.51 22.46 16.50
N LEU A 539 22.32 23.50 16.23
CA LEU A 539 23.78 23.39 16.26
C LEU A 539 24.32 23.03 17.65
N HIS A 540 23.82 23.68 18.69
CA HIS A 540 24.25 23.42 20.06
C HIS A 540 23.78 22.05 20.54
N GLY A 541 22.50 21.73 20.34
CA GLY A 541 21.90 20.49 20.82
C GLY A 541 22.45 19.23 20.14
N TRP A 542 22.71 19.31 18.83
CA TRP A 542 23.05 18.14 18.03
C TRP A 542 24.53 18.04 17.68
N HIS A 543 25.25 19.16 17.64
CA HIS A 543 26.64 19.23 17.20
C HIS A 543 27.58 19.86 18.23
N GLU A 544 27.08 20.26 19.42
CA GLU A 544 27.86 20.87 20.50
C GLU A 544 28.73 22.04 20.04
N LYS A 545 28.19 22.89 19.17
CA LYS A 545 28.97 23.98 18.56
C LYS A 545 28.19 25.28 18.43
N GLU A 546 28.96 26.36 18.36
CA GLU A 546 28.49 27.70 18.05
C GLU A 546 28.29 27.90 16.54
N PHE A 547 27.52 28.94 16.18
CA PHE A 547 27.17 29.22 14.79
C PHE A 547 28.35 29.81 14.00
N GLU A 548 28.64 29.19 12.85
CA GLU A 548 29.53 29.74 11.82
C GLU A 548 28.77 29.91 10.50
N ASP A 549 29.10 30.94 9.70
CA ASP A 549 28.35 31.24 8.45
C ASP A 549 28.35 30.07 7.45
N ARG A 550 29.40 29.24 7.51
CA ARG A 550 29.58 28.03 6.69
C ARG A 550 28.69 26.87 7.11
N ASP A 551 27.94 26.98 8.21
CA ASP A 551 27.07 25.92 8.72
C ASP A 551 25.73 25.85 8.00
N ILE A 552 25.34 26.95 7.35
CA ILE A 552 24.20 26.99 6.45
C ILE A 552 24.69 26.70 5.03
N VAL A 553 24.31 25.53 4.53
CA VAL A 553 24.54 25.14 3.13
C VAL A 553 23.21 25.07 2.40
N TRP A 554 23.18 25.59 1.18
CA TRP A 554 21.97 25.59 0.35
C TRP A 554 21.90 24.30 -0.47
N ASP A 555 20.70 23.70 -0.53
CA ASP A 555 20.39 22.65 -1.49
C ASP A 555 19.34 23.16 -2.48
N THR A 556 19.67 23.12 -3.76
CA THR A 556 18.83 23.60 -4.87
C THR A 556 18.25 22.46 -5.70
N ARG A 557 18.44 21.20 -5.28
CA ARG A 557 18.01 20.02 -6.04
C ARG A 557 16.54 19.68 -5.85
N PHE A 558 15.90 20.25 -4.84
CA PHE A 558 14.51 19.98 -4.48
C PHE A 558 13.70 21.26 -4.66
N VAL A 559 12.75 21.23 -5.59
CA VAL A 559 11.64 22.18 -5.62
C VAL A 559 10.57 21.54 -4.74
N LEU A 560 10.19 22.23 -3.66
CA LEU A 560 9.16 21.75 -2.73
C LEU A 560 7.78 21.70 -3.39
#